data_AF-A0AAW2XQ43-F1
#
_entry.id   AF-A0AAW2XQ43-F1
#
_cell.length_a   1.000
_cell.length_b   1.000
_cell.length_c   1.000
_cell.angle_alpha   90.00
_cell.angle_beta   90.00
_cell.angle_gamma   90.00
#
_symmetry.space_group_name_H-M   'P 1'
#
loop_
_entity.id
_entity.type
_entity.pdbx_description
1 polymer ?
#
loop_
_entity_poly.entity_id
_entity_poly.type
_entity_poly.pdbx_seq_one_letter_code
_entity_poly.pdbx_strand_id
1 'polypeptide(L)'
;MTWHAIHQTEEGSMCHPSDVEAWKHFDQMYPNFVEEPRNVRLGLCTDSFVPHGYSRTYSCWPVIITLYNLPPGMCVSSEYIFLTMVIPGPSNPKRLIDVYLKPLIEELLQLWHVGVRTYDHATDNEFIMRAALMWTVNDLPAYGMTSGWSTAGVMGCSICMDNTRAFHLQHVRKVCYFDCHRQFLPKQHPYRRNKKAFTKNRVKNKVARLRLSGDQILD
;
A
#
# COMPACT_ATOMS: atom_id res chain seq x y z
N MET A 1 11.09 -4.53 -20.25
CA MET A 1 10.79 -4.36 -18.81
C MET A 1 11.83 -3.51 -18.07
N THR A 2 12.57 -2.64 -18.76
CA THR A 2 13.68 -1.84 -18.19
C THR A 2 13.44 -0.34 -18.25
N TRP A 3 12.25 0.10 -18.68
CA TRP A 3 11.95 1.51 -18.91
C TRP A 3 12.18 2.36 -17.65
N HIS A 4 11.77 1.86 -16.49
CA HIS A 4 11.97 2.51 -15.18
C HIS A 4 13.44 2.86 -14.88
N ALA A 5 14.40 2.12 -15.45
CA ALA A 5 15.83 2.27 -15.18
C ALA A 5 16.54 3.22 -16.18
N ILE A 6 15.93 3.47 -17.34
CA ILE A 6 16.54 4.27 -18.42
C ILE A 6 15.88 5.63 -18.61
N HIS A 7 14.65 5.82 -18.12
CA HIS A 7 13.99 7.12 -18.26
C HIS A 7 14.68 8.18 -17.40
N GLN A 8 14.48 9.43 -17.79
CA GLN A 8 14.93 10.59 -17.05
C GLN A 8 13.71 11.45 -16.73
N THR A 9 13.69 11.98 -15.51
CA THR A 9 12.64 12.89 -15.05
C THR A 9 13.29 14.19 -14.61
N GLU A 10 12.67 15.32 -14.93
CA GLU A 10 13.13 16.64 -14.52
C GLU A 10 13.12 16.77 -12.98
N GLU A 11 14.09 17.52 -12.45
CA GLU A 11 14.19 17.74 -11.01
C GLU A 11 12.92 18.40 -10.47
N GLY A 12 12.30 17.78 -9.46
CA GLY A 12 11.05 18.25 -8.86
C GLY A 12 9.77 17.75 -9.54
N SER A 13 9.87 16.99 -10.64
CA SER A 13 8.74 16.30 -11.25
C SER A 13 8.63 14.84 -10.78
N MET A 14 7.41 14.31 -10.75
CA MET A 14 7.13 12.89 -10.51
C MET A 14 6.17 12.42 -11.60
N CYS A 15 6.71 11.70 -12.58
CA CYS A 15 5.97 11.20 -13.73
C CYS A 15 5.70 9.70 -13.64
N HIS A 16 6.47 8.99 -12.80
CA HIS A 16 6.40 7.56 -12.63
C HIS A 16 6.67 7.15 -11.17
N PRO A 17 6.15 6.00 -10.68
CA PRO A 17 6.44 5.55 -9.32
C PRO A 17 7.92 5.34 -8.99
N SER A 18 8.79 5.20 -9.99
CA SER A 18 10.26 5.16 -9.77
C SER A 18 10.83 6.47 -9.23
N ASP A 19 10.13 7.58 -9.40
CA ASP A 19 10.64 8.91 -9.07
C ASP A 19 10.43 9.22 -7.58
N VAL A 20 9.59 8.42 -6.92
CA VAL A 20 9.17 8.64 -5.53
C VAL A 20 10.19 8.09 -4.53
N GLU A 21 10.24 8.70 -3.36
CA GLU A 21 11.18 8.32 -2.28
C GLU A 21 11.01 6.87 -1.82
N ALA A 22 9.80 6.32 -1.87
CA ALA A 22 9.57 4.92 -1.49
C ALA A 22 10.31 3.94 -2.40
N TRP A 23 10.37 4.23 -3.70
CA TRP A 23 11.12 3.41 -4.66
C TRP A 23 12.62 3.54 -4.45
N LYS A 24 13.14 4.78 -4.33
CA LYS A 24 14.55 5.03 -4.08
C LYS A 24 15.03 4.37 -2.78
N HIS A 25 14.21 4.43 -1.73
CA HIS A 25 14.48 3.76 -0.47
C HIS A 25 14.50 2.23 -0.60
N PHE A 26 13.58 1.65 -1.37
CA PHE A 26 13.61 0.23 -1.70
C PHE A 26 14.90 -0.14 -2.43
N ASP A 27 15.31 0.66 -3.42
CA ASP A 27 16.53 0.41 -4.19
C ASP A 27 17.79 0.45 -3.31
N GLN A 28 17.84 1.37 -2.34
CA GLN A 28 18.93 1.46 -1.36
C GLN A 28 18.94 0.26 -0.41
N MET A 29 17.77 -0.28 -0.05
CA MET A 29 17.66 -1.41 0.89
C MET A 29 18.00 -2.75 0.23
N TYR A 30 17.74 -2.89 -1.08
CA TYR A 30 17.90 -4.15 -1.81
C TYR A 30 18.78 -4.02 -3.05
N PRO A 31 20.06 -3.63 -2.93
CA PRO A 31 20.95 -3.42 -4.07
C PRO A 31 21.05 -4.66 -4.97
N ASN A 32 21.15 -5.86 -4.38
CA ASN A 32 21.21 -7.13 -5.14
C ASN A 32 19.95 -7.39 -6.00
N PHE A 33 18.81 -6.79 -5.67
CA PHE A 33 17.62 -6.85 -6.52
C PHE A 33 17.70 -5.83 -7.66
N VAL A 34 18.24 -4.64 -7.39
CA VAL A 34 18.33 -3.53 -8.35
C VAL A 34 19.40 -3.77 -9.42
N GLU A 35 20.48 -4.49 -9.07
CA GLU A 35 21.57 -4.84 -9.99
C GLU A 35 21.08 -5.47 -11.29
N GLU A 36 19.96 -6.20 -11.24
CA GLU A 36 19.27 -6.71 -12.43
C GLU A 36 18.05 -5.81 -12.75
N PRO A 37 18.17 -4.84 -13.68
CA PRO A 37 17.10 -3.90 -14.01
C PRO A 37 15.89 -4.55 -14.68
N ARG A 38 15.98 -5.83 -15.09
CA ARG A 38 14.83 -6.58 -15.61
C ARG A 38 13.98 -7.19 -14.50
N ASN A 39 14.42 -7.15 -13.25
CA ASN A 39 13.60 -7.54 -12.10
C ASN A 39 12.33 -6.69 -12.00
N VAL A 40 11.22 -7.34 -11.66
CA VAL A 40 9.88 -6.79 -11.81
C VAL A 40 9.39 -6.16 -10.51
N ARG A 41 8.81 -4.97 -10.59
CA ARG A 41 8.18 -4.27 -9.48
C ARG A 41 6.67 -4.21 -9.70
N LEU A 42 5.94 -4.71 -8.72
CA LEU A 42 4.51 -4.97 -8.78
C LEU A 42 3.76 -4.01 -7.86
N GLY A 43 2.61 -3.55 -8.33
CA GLY A 43 1.55 -3.00 -7.48
C GLY A 43 0.40 -4.00 -7.39
N LEU A 44 -0.22 -4.13 -6.22
CA LEU A 44 -1.41 -4.95 -6.04
C LEU A 44 -2.58 -4.06 -5.67
N CYS A 45 -3.74 -4.25 -6.30
CA CYS A 45 -4.96 -3.58 -5.88
C CYS A 45 -6.12 -4.56 -5.77
N THR A 46 -7.00 -4.31 -4.81
CA THR A 46 -8.22 -5.08 -4.64
C THR A 46 -9.32 -4.19 -4.05
N ASP A 47 -10.53 -4.35 -4.57
CA ASP A 47 -11.74 -3.70 -4.08
C ASP A 47 -12.96 -4.53 -4.49
N SER A 48 -14.10 -4.26 -3.86
CA SER A 48 -15.39 -4.79 -4.28
C SER A 48 -15.83 -4.21 -5.63
N PHE A 49 -16.29 -5.08 -6.52
CA PHE A 49 -16.79 -4.74 -7.84
C PHE A 49 -18.16 -5.36 -8.08
N VAL A 50 -19.09 -4.62 -8.69
CA VAL A 50 -20.43 -5.11 -9.07
C VAL A 50 -20.47 -5.29 -10.59
N PRO A 51 -20.27 -6.52 -11.11
CA PRO A 51 -20.14 -6.74 -12.56
C PRO A 51 -21.42 -6.47 -13.36
N HIS A 52 -22.60 -6.53 -12.73
CA HIS A 52 -23.88 -6.42 -13.42
C HIS A 52 -24.56 -5.04 -13.29
N GLY A 53 -23.80 -3.98 -12.99
CA GLY A 53 -24.19 -2.57 -13.13
C GLY A 53 -25.27 -2.02 -12.17
N TYR A 54 -26.29 -2.82 -11.84
CA TYR A 54 -27.48 -2.35 -11.10
C TYR A 54 -28.04 -3.35 -10.08
N SER A 55 -27.71 -4.64 -10.19
CA SER A 55 -28.17 -5.63 -9.20
C SER A 55 -27.19 -5.70 -8.02
N ARG A 56 -27.64 -5.29 -6.83
CA ARG A 56 -26.91 -5.49 -5.56
C ARG A 56 -26.84 -6.95 -5.11
N THR A 57 -27.34 -7.89 -5.90
CA THR A 57 -27.38 -9.31 -5.53
C THR A 57 -26.02 -10.00 -5.61
N TYR A 58 -25.05 -9.43 -6.34
CA TYR A 58 -23.73 -10.02 -6.50
C TYR A 58 -22.63 -8.96 -6.64
N SER A 59 -21.61 -9.06 -5.79
CA SER A 59 -20.34 -8.33 -5.92
C SER A 59 -19.20 -9.32 -5.84
N CYS A 60 -18.15 -9.12 -6.63
CA CYS A 60 -16.92 -9.91 -6.54
C CYS A 60 -15.75 -9.01 -6.12
N TRP A 61 -14.61 -9.64 -5.83
CA TRP A 61 -13.40 -8.96 -5.40
C TRP A 61 -12.26 -9.33 -6.35
N PRO A 62 -12.03 -8.54 -7.41
CA PRO A 62 -10.84 -8.70 -8.23
C PRO A 62 -9.57 -8.41 -7.44
N VAL A 63 -8.52 -9.20 -7.69
CA VAL A 63 -7.15 -8.94 -7.28
C VAL A 63 -6.35 -8.68 -8.54
N ILE A 64 -5.88 -7.44 -8.68
CA ILE A 64 -5.22 -6.97 -9.89
C ILE A 64 -3.76 -6.65 -9.57
N ILE A 65 -2.87 -7.04 -10.47
CA ILE A 65 -1.45 -6.71 -10.41
C ILE A 65 -1.09 -5.75 -11.54
N THR A 66 -0.33 -4.72 -11.21
CA THR A 66 0.21 -3.73 -12.14
C THR A 66 1.73 -3.86 -12.24
N LEU A 67 2.27 -3.79 -13.45
CA LEU A 67 3.71 -3.78 -13.72
C LEU A 67 4.27 -2.34 -13.74
N TYR A 68 5.01 -1.95 -12.71
CA TYR A 68 5.65 -0.63 -12.65
C TYR A 68 6.97 -0.55 -13.41
N ASN A 69 7.38 -1.59 -14.12
CA ASN A 69 8.55 -1.50 -14.99
C ASN A 69 8.25 -0.79 -16.32
N LEU A 70 6.97 -0.59 -16.63
CA LEU A 70 6.47 -0.04 -17.88
C LEU A 70 6.31 1.49 -17.81
N PRO A 71 6.32 2.18 -18.96
CA PRO A 71 6.02 3.61 -19.02
C PRO A 71 4.66 3.97 -18.37
N PRO A 72 4.49 5.22 -17.88
CA PRO A 72 3.28 5.65 -17.17
C PRO A 72 1.97 5.36 -17.89
N GLY A 73 1.91 5.59 -19.20
CA GLY A 73 0.70 5.33 -20.00
C GLY A 73 0.39 3.85 -20.18
N MET A 74 1.40 2.98 -20.08
CA MET A 74 1.22 1.53 -20.23
C MET A 74 0.88 0.89 -18.88
N CYS A 75 1.55 1.25 -17.79
CA CYS A 75 1.35 0.60 -16.49
C CYS A 75 -0.07 0.78 -15.92
N VAL A 76 -0.80 1.82 -16.33
CA VAL A 76 -2.21 2.05 -15.94
C VAL A 76 -3.22 1.55 -16.96
N SER A 77 -2.77 1.02 -18.10
CA SER A 77 -3.66 0.61 -19.20
C SER A 77 -4.24 -0.77 -18.96
N SER A 78 -5.47 -1.00 -19.43
CA SER A 78 -6.19 -2.27 -19.27
C SER A 78 -5.46 -3.48 -19.85
N GLU A 79 -4.61 -3.27 -20.85
CA GLU A 79 -3.85 -4.33 -21.53
C GLU A 79 -2.65 -4.81 -20.70
N TYR A 80 -2.20 -4.03 -19.72
CA TYR A 80 -1.00 -4.32 -18.91
C TYR A 80 -1.29 -4.45 -17.41
N ILE A 81 -2.58 -4.48 -17.03
CA ILE A 81 -3.02 -4.89 -15.71
C ILE A 81 -3.45 -6.35 -15.74
N PHE A 82 -3.00 -7.13 -14.76
CA PHE A 82 -3.23 -8.56 -14.70
C PHE A 82 -4.32 -8.85 -13.68
N LEU A 83 -5.47 -9.33 -14.13
CA LEU A 83 -6.47 -9.90 -13.24
C LEU A 83 -6.00 -11.27 -12.76
N THR A 84 -5.35 -11.30 -11.60
CA THR A 84 -4.73 -12.52 -11.05
C THR A 84 -5.73 -13.44 -10.36
N MET A 85 -6.78 -12.87 -9.77
CA MET A 85 -7.79 -13.62 -9.05
C MET A 85 -9.11 -12.87 -9.03
N VAL A 86 -10.21 -13.62 -8.99
CA VAL A 86 -11.54 -13.10 -8.68
C VAL A 86 -12.08 -13.87 -7.50
N ILE A 87 -12.21 -13.21 -6.36
CA ILE A 87 -12.86 -13.79 -5.18
C ILE A 87 -14.38 -13.67 -5.39
N PRO A 88 -15.12 -14.80 -5.38
CA PRO A 88 -16.53 -14.81 -5.71
C PRO A 88 -17.39 -14.18 -4.61
N GLY A 89 -18.49 -13.59 -5.05
CA GLY A 89 -19.53 -13.02 -4.20
C GLY A 89 -20.58 -13.99 -3.71
N PRO A 90 -21.67 -13.48 -3.12
CA PRO A 90 -21.96 -12.06 -2.87
C PRO A 90 -21.44 -11.55 -1.51
N SER A 91 -20.84 -12.44 -0.72
CA SER A 91 -20.34 -12.10 0.60
C SER A 91 -18.99 -11.41 0.51
N ASN A 92 -18.81 -10.37 1.30
CA ASN A 92 -17.50 -9.73 1.46
C ASN A 92 -16.53 -10.74 2.11
N PRO A 93 -15.28 -10.88 1.60
CA PRO A 93 -14.32 -11.85 2.10
C PRO A 93 -13.92 -11.61 3.57
N LYS A 94 -13.96 -10.35 4.04
CA LYS A 94 -13.64 -9.96 5.42
C LYS A 94 -12.34 -10.62 5.91
N ARG A 95 -12.45 -11.50 6.90
CA ARG A 95 -11.35 -12.20 7.55
C ARG A 95 -10.83 -13.42 6.78
N LEU A 96 -11.48 -13.78 5.67
CA LEU A 96 -11.07 -14.91 4.82
C LEU A 96 -10.23 -14.46 3.62
N ILE A 97 -9.99 -13.15 3.48
CA ILE A 97 -9.23 -12.62 2.34
C ILE A 97 -7.82 -13.21 2.26
N ASP A 98 -7.20 -13.49 3.39
CA ASP A 98 -5.89 -14.15 3.53
C ASP A 98 -5.90 -15.57 2.95
N VAL A 99 -6.97 -16.35 3.17
CA VAL A 99 -7.14 -17.70 2.60
C VAL A 99 -7.15 -17.64 1.08
N TYR A 100 -7.86 -16.66 0.50
CA TYR A 100 -7.90 -16.46 -0.95
C TYR A 100 -6.55 -15.99 -1.48
N LEU A 101 -5.88 -15.06 -0.80
CA LEU A 101 -4.60 -14.50 -1.25
C LEU A 101 -3.41 -15.46 -1.08
N LYS A 102 -3.54 -16.52 -0.27
CA LYS A 102 -2.47 -17.49 0.00
C LYS A 102 -1.68 -17.97 -1.24
N PRO A 103 -2.31 -18.51 -2.31
CA PRO A 103 -1.57 -18.94 -3.50
C PRO A 103 -0.76 -17.79 -4.15
N LEU A 104 -1.35 -16.60 -4.23
CA LEU A 104 -0.65 -15.43 -4.77
C LEU A 104 0.54 -15.02 -3.89
N ILE A 105 0.38 -15.06 -2.57
CA ILE A 105 1.46 -14.78 -1.62
C ILE A 105 2.60 -15.79 -1.78
N GLU A 106 2.29 -17.08 -1.93
CA GLU A 106 3.29 -18.14 -2.16
C GLU A 106 4.09 -17.90 -3.46
N GLU A 107 3.41 -17.55 -4.55
CA GLU A 107 4.08 -17.21 -5.81
C GLU A 107 4.94 -15.95 -5.70
N LEU A 108 4.45 -14.89 -5.04
CA LEU A 108 5.22 -13.67 -4.78
C LEU A 108 6.47 -13.94 -3.94
N LEU A 109 6.36 -14.79 -2.92
CA LEU A 109 7.50 -15.21 -2.09
C LEU A 109 8.50 -16.03 -2.91
N GLN A 110 8.03 -16.93 -3.78
CA GLN A 110 8.91 -17.68 -4.68
C GLN A 110 9.66 -16.74 -5.63
N LEU A 111 8.96 -15.78 -6.26
CA LEU A 111 9.56 -14.79 -7.14
C LEU A 111 10.55 -13.87 -6.40
N TRP A 112 10.28 -13.56 -5.13
CA TRP A 112 11.17 -12.74 -4.32
C TRP A 112 12.43 -13.50 -3.89
N HIS A 113 12.29 -14.71 -3.35
CA HIS A 113 13.42 -15.43 -2.75
C HIS A 113 14.25 -16.25 -3.75
N VAL A 114 13.59 -16.85 -4.75
CA VAL A 114 14.23 -17.76 -5.71
C VAL A 114 14.30 -17.12 -7.10
N GLY A 115 13.22 -16.48 -7.53
CA GLY A 115 13.05 -16.02 -8.90
C GLY A 115 12.75 -17.16 -9.88
N VAL A 116 12.71 -16.82 -11.16
CA VAL A 116 12.42 -17.75 -12.26
C VAL A 116 13.38 -17.51 -13.42
N ARG A 117 13.85 -18.58 -14.08
CA ARG A 117 14.66 -18.47 -15.29
C ARG A 117 13.82 -17.84 -16.38
N THR A 118 14.28 -16.73 -16.93
CA THR A 118 13.56 -15.96 -17.94
C THR A 118 14.50 -15.64 -19.09
N TYR A 119 13.99 -15.83 -20.30
CA TYR A 119 14.70 -15.46 -21.52
C TYR A 119 14.27 -14.05 -21.94
N ASP A 120 15.24 -13.19 -22.18
CA ASP A 120 15.03 -11.83 -22.68
C ASP A 120 15.36 -11.77 -24.17
N HIS A 121 14.31 -11.69 -24.99
CA HIS A 121 14.45 -11.63 -26.44
C HIS A 121 15.22 -10.41 -26.93
N ALA A 122 15.16 -9.27 -26.23
CA ALA A 122 15.83 -8.05 -26.67
C ALA A 122 17.35 -8.13 -26.53
N THR A 123 17.85 -8.92 -25.58
CA THR A 123 19.28 -9.09 -25.30
C THR A 123 19.80 -10.48 -25.69
N ASP A 124 18.92 -11.36 -26.18
CA ASP A 124 19.19 -12.77 -26.50
C ASP A 124 19.92 -13.51 -25.37
N ASN A 125 19.51 -13.25 -24.12
CA ASN A 125 20.16 -13.79 -22.93
C ASN A 125 19.15 -14.27 -21.89
N GLU A 126 19.55 -15.28 -21.13
CA GLU A 126 18.79 -15.75 -19.98
C GLU A 126 19.28 -15.11 -18.69
N PHE A 127 18.34 -14.90 -17.77
CA PHE A 127 18.62 -14.38 -16.44
C PHE A 127 17.63 -14.96 -15.42
N ILE A 128 17.90 -14.76 -14.14
CA ILE A 128 16.95 -15.09 -13.07
C ILE A 128 16.13 -13.83 -12.78
N MET A 129 14.87 -13.83 -13.22
CA MET A 129 13.93 -12.76 -12.93
C MET A 129 13.37 -12.93 -11.52
N ARG A 130 13.52 -11.90 -10.70
CA ARG A 130 12.85 -11.76 -9.40
C ARG A 130 11.73 -10.72 -9.50
N ALA A 131 10.76 -10.80 -8.59
CA ALA A 131 9.71 -9.79 -8.48
C ALA A 131 9.57 -9.29 -7.05
N ALA A 132 9.23 -8.00 -6.90
CA ALA A 132 8.97 -7.34 -5.63
C ALA A 132 7.58 -6.70 -5.66
N LEU A 133 6.76 -6.97 -4.64
CA LEU A 133 5.52 -6.24 -4.40
C LEU A 133 5.85 -4.92 -3.68
N MET A 134 5.74 -3.80 -4.38
CA MET A 134 6.13 -2.49 -3.86
C MET A 134 5.11 -1.92 -2.87
N TRP A 135 3.82 -2.01 -3.21
CA TRP A 135 2.73 -1.53 -2.37
C TRP A 135 1.39 -2.08 -2.83
N THR A 136 0.40 -1.94 -1.93
CA THR A 136 -0.99 -2.21 -2.21
C THR A 136 -1.78 -0.91 -2.40
N VAL A 137 -2.58 -0.80 -3.45
CA VAL A 137 -3.48 0.34 -3.72
C VAL A 137 -4.90 -0.08 -3.36
N ASN A 138 -5.36 0.34 -2.19
CA ASN A 138 -6.65 -0.04 -1.63
C ASN A 138 -7.36 1.21 -1.08
N ASP A 139 -8.69 1.22 -1.13
CA ASP A 139 -9.47 2.14 -0.30
C ASP A 139 -9.37 1.75 1.19
N LEU A 140 -9.84 2.59 2.11
CA LEU A 140 -9.71 2.29 3.55
C LEU A 140 -10.42 1.00 3.98
N PRO A 141 -11.66 0.70 3.55
CA PRO A 141 -12.29 -0.59 3.79
C PRO A 141 -11.47 -1.80 3.30
N ALA A 142 -11.04 -1.81 2.03
CA ALA A 142 -10.25 -2.91 1.47
C ALA A 142 -8.90 -3.05 2.18
N TYR A 143 -8.26 -1.92 2.47
CA TYR A 143 -7.01 -1.89 3.23
C TYR A 143 -7.17 -2.51 4.62
N GLY A 144 -8.30 -2.30 5.30
CA GLY A 144 -8.53 -2.90 6.61
C GLY A 144 -8.64 -4.42 6.57
N MET A 145 -9.10 -4.98 5.45
CA MET A 145 -9.13 -6.42 5.26
C MET A 145 -7.76 -6.97 4.87
N THR A 146 -7.08 -6.34 3.91
CA THR A 146 -5.78 -6.81 3.42
C THR A 146 -4.65 -6.65 4.44
N SER A 147 -4.70 -5.61 5.30
CA SER A 147 -3.72 -5.41 6.38
C SER A 147 -4.05 -6.17 7.66
N GLY A 148 -5.25 -6.73 7.79
CA GLY A 148 -5.75 -7.29 9.05
C GLY A 148 -6.01 -6.25 10.15
N TRP A 149 -5.87 -4.96 9.87
CA TRP A 149 -6.09 -3.88 10.85
C TRP A 149 -7.46 -3.21 10.70
N SER A 150 -8.08 -2.82 11.81
CA SER A 150 -9.33 -2.06 11.75
C SER A 150 -9.11 -0.67 11.17
N THR A 151 -9.74 -0.35 10.04
CA THR A 151 -9.77 1.01 9.47
C THR A 151 -10.99 1.82 9.91
N ALA A 152 -11.82 1.25 10.79
CA ALA A 152 -13.00 1.89 11.35
C ALA A 152 -12.89 2.10 12.87
N GLY A 153 -13.78 2.95 13.39
CA GLY A 153 -13.90 3.18 14.83
C GLY A 153 -12.73 4.00 15.40
N VAL A 154 -12.43 3.78 16.68
CA VAL A 154 -11.36 4.47 17.43
C VAL A 154 -9.96 4.02 17.00
N MET A 155 -9.83 2.79 16.48
CA MET A 155 -8.56 2.21 16.03
C MET A 155 -8.29 2.42 14.54
N GLY A 156 -9.04 3.31 13.87
CA GLY A 156 -9.03 3.41 12.40
C GLY A 156 -7.72 3.83 11.74
N CYS A 157 -6.70 4.24 12.51
CA CYS A 157 -5.40 4.62 11.96
C CYS A 157 -4.42 3.44 11.99
N SER A 158 -4.11 2.87 10.84
CA SER A 158 -3.14 1.78 10.70
C SER A 158 -1.68 2.17 10.97
N ILE A 159 -1.37 3.47 10.94
CA ILE A 159 -0.03 3.96 11.28
C ILE A 159 0.14 4.03 12.81
N CYS A 160 -0.89 4.49 13.51
CA CYS A 160 -0.86 4.62 14.97
C CYS A 160 -1.22 3.32 15.68
N MET A 161 -2.01 2.46 15.04
CA MET A 161 -2.52 1.21 15.57
C MET A 161 -3.18 1.40 16.95
N ASP A 162 -2.76 0.63 17.94
CA ASP A 162 -3.20 0.69 19.35
C ASP A 162 -2.94 2.07 20.00
N ASN A 163 -1.97 2.83 19.50
CA ASN A 163 -1.66 4.18 19.95
C ASN A 163 -2.53 5.26 19.30
N THR A 164 -3.52 4.87 18.49
CA THR A 164 -4.47 5.79 17.90
C THR A 164 -5.17 6.59 18.99
N ARG A 165 -5.15 7.91 18.83
CA ARG A 165 -5.94 8.80 19.68
C ARG A 165 -7.19 9.19 18.93
N ALA A 166 -8.31 8.74 19.45
CA ALA A 166 -9.64 9.16 19.03
C ALA A 166 -10.60 9.04 20.22
N PHE A 167 -11.74 9.72 20.12
CA PHE A 167 -12.77 9.69 21.16
C PHE A 167 -14.16 9.77 20.53
N HIS A 168 -15.18 9.30 21.23
CA HIS A 168 -16.56 9.48 20.81
C HIS A 168 -17.08 10.84 21.25
N LEU A 169 -17.75 11.55 20.34
CA LEU A 169 -18.53 12.74 20.68
C LEU A 169 -19.74 12.31 21.51
N GLN A 170 -19.88 12.83 22.72
CA GLN A 170 -20.88 12.37 23.71
C GLN A 170 -22.32 12.35 23.15
N HIS A 171 -22.70 13.39 22.41
CA HIS A 171 -24.08 13.53 21.91
C HIS A 171 -24.35 12.82 20.57
N VAL A 172 -23.33 12.67 19.73
CA VAL A 172 -23.50 12.13 18.36
C VAL A 172 -22.99 10.69 18.26
N ARG A 173 -22.26 10.20 19.27
CA ARG A 173 -21.59 8.88 19.33
C ARG A 173 -20.65 8.58 18.17
N LYS A 174 -20.36 9.56 17.30
CA LYS A 174 -19.37 9.46 16.22
C LYS A 174 -17.95 9.57 16.76
N VAL A 175 -17.05 8.81 16.16
CA VAL A 175 -15.61 8.89 16.46
C VAL A 175 -15.05 10.20 15.90
N CYS A 176 -14.25 10.88 16.72
CA CYS A 176 -13.57 12.11 16.36
C CYS A 176 -12.06 11.96 16.60
N TYR A 177 -11.30 12.42 15.60
CA TYR A 177 -9.84 12.46 15.62
C TYR A 177 -9.31 13.90 15.83
N PHE A 178 -10.21 14.83 16.14
CA PHE A 178 -9.84 16.22 16.35
C PHE A 178 -8.80 16.32 17.47
N ASP A 179 -7.83 17.20 17.26
CA ASP A 179 -6.72 17.44 18.19
C ASP A 179 -5.79 16.25 18.49
N CYS A 180 -5.92 15.16 17.72
CA CYS A 180 -5.06 13.98 17.88
C CYS A 180 -3.81 14.04 16.99
N HIS A 181 -3.84 14.85 15.92
CA HIS A 181 -2.76 15.00 14.94
C HIS A 181 -1.58 15.87 15.43
N ARG A 182 -1.76 16.75 16.42
CA ARG A 182 -0.67 17.64 16.91
C ARG A 182 0.55 16.89 17.45
N GLN A 183 0.39 15.61 17.79
CA GLN A 183 1.50 14.75 18.23
C GLN A 183 2.51 14.42 17.12
N PHE A 184 2.19 14.65 15.84
CA PHE A 184 3.09 14.46 14.70
C PHE A 184 3.95 15.69 14.38
N LEU A 185 3.60 16.87 14.91
CA LEU A 185 4.39 18.10 14.72
C LEU A 185 5.73 18.00 15.48
N PRO A 186 6.78 18.75 15.13
CA PRO A 186 8.00 18.83 15.95
C PRO A 186 7.70 19.20 17.42
N LYS A 187 8.47 18.70 18.40
CA LYS A 187 8.22 18.95 19.84
C LYS A 187 8.12 20.44 20.19
N GLN A 188 8.89 21.27 19.51
CA GLN A 188 8.95 22.72 19.72
C GLN A 188 7.89 23.49 18.92
N HIS A 189 7.09 22.82 18.09
CA HIS A 189 6.14 23.49 17.21
C HIS A 189 5.09 24.28 18.01
N PRO A 190 4.86 25.59 17.72
CA PRO A 190 3.97 26.45 18.51
C PRO A 190 2.55 25.89 18.71
N TYR A 191 2.00 25.23 17.69
CA TYR A 191 0.66 24.62 17.77
C TYR A 191 0.51 23.54 18.84
N ARG A 192 1.59 22.86 19.26
CA ARG A 192 1.53 21.91 20.39
C ARG A 192 1.17 22.58 21.71
N ARG A 193 1.48 23.88 21.86
CA ARG A 193 1.20 24.70 23.05
C ARG A 193 -0.03 25.60 22.87
N ASN A 194 -0.63 25.64 21.69
CA ASN A 194 -1.79 26.48 21.40
C ASN A 194 -3.04 25.92 22.11
N LYS A 195 -3.48 26.63 23.15
CA LYS A 195 -4.63 26.30 24.01
C LYS A 195 -5.95 26.90 23.51
N LYS A 196 -5.92 27.75 22.49
CA LYS A 196 -7.06 28.53 21.99
C LYS A 196 -7.65 27.97 20.70
N ALA A 197 -6.81 27.68 19.71
CA ALA A 197 -7.26 27.23 18.38
C ALA A 197 -7.63 25.75 18.29
N PHE A 198 -7.24 24.96 19.30
CA PHE A 198 -7.49 23.52 19.38
C PHE A 198 -8.37 23.20 20.60
N THR A 199 -8.32 21.97 21.11
CA THR A 199 -9.03 21.61 22.34
C THR A 199 -8.66 22.57 23.47
N LYS A 200 -9.67 23.27 23.99
CA LYS A 200 -9.55 24.34 24.99
C LYS A 200 -8.68 23.88 26.15
N ASN A 201 -7.69 24.71 26.50
CA ASN A 201 -6.77 24.50 27.62
C ASN A 201 -5.92 23.22 27.56
N ARG A 202 -5.81 22.54 26.40
CA ARG A 202 -4.95 21.37 26.23
C ARG A 202 -3.69 21.66 25.44
N VAL A 203 -2.58 21.15 25.96
CA VAL A 203 -1.26 21.11 25.31
C VAL A 203 -0.87 19.67 24.99
N LYS A 204 -0.02 19.47 23.97
CA LYS A 204 0.39 18.14 23.50
C LYS A 204 1.90 17.96 23.64
N ASN A 205 2.31 17.33 24.75
CA ASN A 205 3.72 17.05 25.04
C ASN A 205 4.16 15.67 24.52
N LYS A 206 3.23 14.72 24.40
CA LYS A 206 3.52 13.40 23.85
C LYS A 206 3.85 13.49 22.36
N VAL A 207 4.84 12.72 21.92
CA VAL A 207 5.17 12.55 20.51
C VAL A 207 4.40 11.36 19.95
N ALA A 208 4.13 11.37 18.65
CA ALA A 208 3.68 10.17 17.95
C ALA A 208 4.69 9.03 18.16
N ARG A 209 4.19 7.79 18.15
CA ARG A 209 5.04 6.61 18.02
C ARG A 209 5.79 6.71 16.70
N LEU A 210 7.03 6.21 16.66
CA LEU A 210 7.71 5.97 15.40
C LEU A 210 6.93 4.94 14.58
N ARG A 211 6.99 5.03 13.25
CA ARG A 211 6.42 3.99 12.40
C ARG A 211 7.10 2.67 12.73
N LEU A 212 6.30 1.62 12.88
CA LEU A 212 6.85 0.28 13.07
C LEU A 212 7.47 -0.23 11.78
N SER A 213 8.55 -0.99 11.94
CA SER A 213 9.09 -1.83 10.87
C SER A 213 8.15 -3.01 10.60
N GLY A 214 8.36 -3.69 9.46
CA GLY A 214 7.60 -4.90 9.12
C GLY A 214 7.72 -5.97 10.21
N ASP A 215 8.93 -6.22 10.69
CA ASP A 215 9.20 -7.22 11.75
C ASP A 215 8.42 -6.91 13.03
N GLN A 216 8.41 -5.63 13.45
CA GLN A 216 7.66 -5.19 14.63
C GLN A 216 6.13 -5.24 14.49
N ILE A 217 5.61 -5.40 13.27
CA ILE A 217 4.18 -5.59 13.00
C ILE A 217 3.83 -7.08 13.03
N LEU A 218 4.81 -7.96 12.71
CA LEU A 218 4.64 -9.40 12.70
C LEU A 218 4.73 -10.02 14.11
N ASP A 219 5.50 -9.40 15.02
CA ASP A 219 5.62 -9.76 16.44
C ASP A 219 4.38 -9.39 17.28
#